data_AF-A0AAW1XHU4-F1
#
_entry.id   AF-A0AAW1XHU4-F1
#
_cell.length_a   1.000
_cell.length_b   1.000
_cell.length_c   1.000
_cell.angle_alpha   90.00
_cell.angle_beta   90.00
_cell.angle_gamma   90.00
#
_symmetry.space_group_name_H-M   'P 1'
#
loop_
_entity.id
_entity.type
_entity.pdbx_description
1 polymer ?
#
loop_
_entity_poly.entity_id
_entity_poly.type
_entity_poly.pdbx_seq_one_letter_code
_entity_poly.pdbx_strand_id
1 'polypeptide(L)'
;MSILPRKAAWSMRVIRLVCSVRTNATFTQSYSTPITASSTSSLRLDSYFEASASDQVYSNNRRINSLIKSGDLNHALKVFDEMLVYDVVTYNMLISGHGRFGLRKQAFHLYMEMVSQGIRESASTLSSVLGICTDAGLYREGVQVHCGWSRSGLA
;
A
#
# COMPACT_ATOMS: atom_id res chain seq x y z
N MET A 1 -27.99 2.18 6.20
CA MET A 1 -26.72 1.51 6.58
C MET A 1 -25.54 2.40 6.19
N SER A 2 -25.24 3.36 7.05
CA SER A 2 -24.17 4.34 6.91
C SER A 2 -22.88 3.73 7.45
N ILE A 3 -22.01 3.27 6.54
CA ILE A 3 -20.68 2.77 6.87
C ILE A 3 -19.79 4.00 7.10
N LEU A 4 -19.37 4.19 8.35
CA LEU A 4 -18.48 5.26 8.80
C LEU A 4 -17.21 5.35 7.93
N PRO A 5 -16.64 6.55 7.73
CA PRO A 5 -15.45 6.72 6.93
C PRO A 5 -14.27 6.00 7.60
N ARG A 6 -13.62 5.07 6.87
CA ARG A 6 -12.35 4.39 7.25
C ARG A 6 -11.26 5.37 7.75
N LYS A 7 -11.39 6.67 7.50
CA LYS A 7 -10.41 7.74 7.73
C LYS A 7 -9.92 7.91 9.18
N ALA A 8 -10.70 7.56 10.20
CA ALA A 8 -10.29 7.81 11.60
C ALA A 8 -9.28 6.79 12.15
N ALA A 9 -9.37 5.51 11.75
CA ALA A 9 -8.47 4.46 12.23
C ALA A 9 -7.08 4.50 11.57
N TRP A 10 -6.98 5.13 10.40
CA TRP A 10 -5.78 5.14 9.57
C TRP A 10 -4.82 6.27 9.93
N SER A 11 -5.34 7.43 10.36
CA SER A 11 -4.54 8.57 10.84
C SER A 11 -3.67 8.20 12.05
N MET A 12 -4.15 7.34 12.95
CA MET A 12 -3.37 6.88 14.11
C MET A 12 -2.30 5.84 13.77
N ARG A 13 -2.42 5.12 12.64
CA ARG A 13 -1.42 4.12 12.21
C ARG A 13 -0.18 4.76 11.59
N VAL A 14 -0.33 5.89 10.87
CA VAL A 14 0.80 6.62 10.26
C VAL A 14 1.65 7.33 11.33
N ILE A 15 1.05 7.81 12.42
CA ILE A 15 1.76 8.50 13.51
C ILE A 15 2.71 7.55 14.28
N ARG A 16 2.39 6.24 14.37
CA ARG A 16 3.31 5.26 14.99
C ARG A 16 4.60 5.04 14.18
N LEU A 17 4.59 5.31 12.87
CA LEU A 17 5.78 5.10 12.03
C LEU A 17 6.79 6.27 12.15
N VAL A 18 6.29 7.51 12.27
CA VAL A 18 7.17 8.69 12.31
C VAL A 18 7.85 8.86 13.68
N CYS A 19 7.21 8.41 14.77
CA CYS A 19 7.75 8.58 16.13
C CYS A 19 8.83 7.56 16.53
N SER A 20 8.98 6.42 15.85
CA SER A 20 10.01 5.43 16.20
C SER A 20 11.35 5.65 15.51
N VAL A 21 11.41 6.51 14.48
CA VAL A 21 12.64 6.71 13.67
C VAL A 21 13.44 7.94 14.12
N ARG A 22 12.91 8.78 15.02
CA ARG A 22 13.51 10.09 15.38
C ARG A 22 14.19 10.16 16.75
N THR A 23 14.52 9.04 17.39
CA THR A 23 15.20 9.08 18.71
C THR A 23 16.69 8.83 18.71
N ASN A 24 17.33 8.49 17.57
CA ASN A 24 18.74 8.07 17.59
C ASN A 24 19.71 9.11 17.01
N ALA A 25 19.35 10.39 17.00
CA ALA A 25 20.21 11.45 16.45
C ALA A 25 20.37 12.65 17.41
N THR A 26 21.20 12.48 18.44
CA THR A 26 21.91 13.56 19.17
C THR A 26 23.17 12.93 19.81
N PHE A 27 24.37 13.21 19.26
CA PHE A 27 25.40 14.13 19.82
C PHE A 27 26.28 13.42 20.88
N THR A 28 27.63 13.32 20.90
CA THR A 28 28.79 13.96 20.24
C THR A 28 30.13 13.29 20.61
N GLN A 29 31.19 13.58 19.81
CA GLN A 29 32.65 13.65 20.10
C GLN A 29 33.32 12.35 20.64
N SER A 30 34.55 11.91 20.30
CA SER A 30 35.76 12.59 19.83
C SER A 30 36.92 11.57 19.67
N TYR A 31 37.81 11.76 18.70
CA TYR A 31 39.25 11.37 18.63
C TYR A 31 39.73 9.89 18.77
N SER A 32 40.66 9.57 17.84
CA SER A 32 41.82 8.66 17.95
C SER A 32 41.67 7.14 17.74
N THR A 33 42.43 6.62 16.78
CA THR A 33 42.87 5.20 16.62
C THR A 33 44.02 4.87 17.59
N PRO A 34 44.63 3.66 17.68
CA PRO A 34 44.28 2.30 17.19
C PRO A 34 44.41 1.18 18.30
N ILE A 35 44.39 -0.10 17.88
CA ILE A 35 44.86 -1.35 18.56
C ILE A 35 43.93 -1.85 19.71
N THR A 36 43.54 -3.12 19.90
CA THR A 36 44.15 -4.45 19.64
C THR A 36 43.05 -5.52 19.68
N ALA A 37 43.29 -6.64 19.00
CA ALA A 37 42.41 -7.81 18.86
C ALA A 37 41.67 -8.26 20.12
N SER A 38 40.40 -8.63 19.96
CA SER A 38 39.72 -9.67 20.75
C SER A 38 38.47 -10.13 20.00
N SER A 39 38.51 -11.38 19.58
CA SER A 39 37.47 -12.09 18.87
C SER A 39 36.10 -11.98 19.55
N THR A 40 35.16 -11.29 18.91
CA THR A 40 33.73 -11.59 19.05
C THR A 40 33.11 -11.49 17.68
N SER A 41 32.59 -12.61 17.22
CA SER A 41 31.83 -12.74 15.98
C SER A 41 30.65 -11.76 15.99
N SER A 42 30.81 -10.59 15.37
CA SER A 42 29.69 -9.72 15.05
C SER A 42 28.91 -10.36 13.91
N LEU A 43 27.98 -11.25 14.27
CA LEU A 43 26.94 -11.66 13.35
C LEU A 43 26.20 -10.39 12.92
N ARG A 44 26.33 -10.04 11.64
CA ARG A 44 25.54 -9.02 10.97
C ARG A 44 24.06 -9.39 11.15
N LEU A 45 23.42 -8.79 12.15
CA LEU A 45 22.01 -8.99 12.47
C LEU A 45 21.08 -8.11 11.61
N ASP A 46 21.63 -7.30 10.70
CA ASP A 46 20.82 -6.47 9.81
C ASP A 46 20.29 -7.27 8.61
N SER A 47 20.96 -8.37 8.23
CA SER A 47 20.57 -9.16 7.05
C SER A 47 19.44 -10.17 7.29
N TYR A 48 19.01 -10.39 8.53
CA TYR A 48 17.93 -11.34 8.87
C TYR A 48 16.55 -10.67 8.93
N PHE A 49 16.49 -9.34 9.04
CA PHE A 49 15.22 -8.62 9.23
C PHE A 49 14.56 -8.17 7.91
N GLU A 50 15.34 -8.06 6.84
CA GLU A 50 14.84 -7.54 5.55
C GLU A 50 14.17 -8.60 4.67
N ALA A 51 14.42 -9.90 4.93
CA ALA A 51 13.83 -11.01 4.20
C ALA A 51 12.33 -11.24 4.50
N SER A 52 11.76 -10.63 5.55
CA SER A 52 10.39 -10.97 5.99
C SER A 52 9.29 -10.11 5.35
N ALA A 53 9.57 -8.88 4.94
CA ALA A 53 8.52 -7.94 4.54
C ALA A 53 7.95 -8.28 3.14
N SER A 54 8.82 -8.51 2.16
CA SER A 54 8.42 -8.86 0.78
C SER A 54 7.68 -10.20 0.71
N ASP A 55 8.14 -11.19 1.48
CA ASP A 55 7.54 -12.53 1.53
C ASP A 55 6.15 -12.49 2.16
N GLN A 56 5.98 -11.67 3.20
CA GLN A 56 4.69 -11.45 3.83
C GLN A 56 3.70 -10.75 2.89
N VAL A 57 4.15 -9.74 2.13
CA VAL A 57 3.33 -9.07 1.11
C VAL A 57 2.90 -10.05 0.02
N TYR A 58 3.84 -10.85 -0.50
CA TYR A 58 3.53 -11.86 -1.52
C TYR A 58 2.52 -12.90 -1.02
N SER A 59 2.73 -13.44 0.19
CA SER A 59 1.83 -14.42 0.80
C SER A 59 0.42 -13.84 0.99
N ASN A 60 0.32 -12.61 1.49
CA ASN A 60 -0.96 -11.94 1.67
C ASN A 60 -1.65 -11.62 0.33
N ASN A 61 -0.90 -11.14 -0.67
CA ASN A 61 -1.41 -10.93 -2.03
C ASN A 61 -1.97 -12.22 -2.62
N ARG A 62 -1.32 -13.37 -2.39
CA ARG A 62 -1.81 -14.67 -2.82
C ARG A 62 -3.14 -15.02 -2.15
N ARG A 63 -3.27 -14.80 -0.84
CA ARG A 63 -4.51 -15.04 -0.07
C ARG A 63 -5.64 -14.13 -0.57
N ILE A 64 -5.36 -12.84 -0.72
CA ILE A 64 -6.31 -11.85 -1.27
C ILE A 64 -6.81 -12.28 -2.65
N ASN A 65 -5.91 -12.64 -3.56
CA ASN A 65 -6.27 -13.09 -4.90
C ASN A 65 -7.17 -14.34 -4.88
N SER A 66 -6.90 -15.30 -3.99
CA SER A 66 -7.76 -16.48 -3.82
C SER A 66 -9.16 -16.11 -3.32
N LEU A 67 -9.25 -15.18 -2.36
CA LEU A 67 -10.53 -14.71 -1.80
C LEU A 67 -11.35 -13.91 -2.82
N ILE A 68 -10.69 -13.09 -3.64
CA ILE A 68 -11.34 -12.38 -4.75
C ILE A 68 -11.90 -13.39 -5.77
N LYS A 69 -11.14 -14.44 -6.11
CA LYS A 69 -11.60 -15.48 -7.05
C LYS A 69 -12.80 -16.26 -6.51
N SER A 70 -12.89 -16.47 -5.20
CA SER A 70 -14.06 -17.10 -4.57
C SER A 70 -15.23 -16.14 -4.35
N GLY A 71 -15.07 -14.84 -4.66
CA GLY A 71 -16.09 -13.80 -4.47
C GLY A 71 -16.22 -13.27 -3.05
N ASP A 72 -15.34 -13.69 -2.14
CA ASP A 72 -15.34 -13.22 -0.75
C ASP A 72 -14.50 -11.95 -0.59
N LEU A 73 -15.03 -10.84 -1.14
CA LEU A 73 -14.37 -9.54 -1.09
C LEU A 73 -14.24 -8.99 0.33
N ASN A 74 -15.15 -9.36 1.24
CA ASN A 74 -15.12 -8.89 2.62
C ASN A 74 -13.91 -9.47 3.37
N HIS A 75 -13.63 -10.77 3.23
CA HIS A 75 -12.42 -11.35 3.82
C HIS A 75 -11.16 -10.89 3.11
N ALA A 76 -11.20 -10.64 1.80
CA ALA A 76 -10.07 -10.04 1.09
C ALA A 76 -9.70 -8.66 1.68
N LEU A 77 -10.71 -7.82 1.98
CA LEU A 77 -10.50 -6.53 2.63
C LEU A 77 -9.99 -6.66 4.08
N LYS A 78 -10.44 -7.66 4.85
CA LYS A 78 -9.90 -7.90 6.20
C LYS A 78 -8.40 -8.21 6.16
N VAL A 79 -7.97 -9.10 5.25
CA VAL A 79 -6.55 -9.42 5.08
C VAL A 79 -5.77 -8.16 4.67
N PHE A 80 -6.33 -7.34 3.78
CA PHE A 80 -5.74 -6.06 3.40
C PHE A 80 -5.61 -5.10 4.59
N ASP A 81 -6.64 -4.98 5.42
CA ASP A 81 -6.65 -4.10 6.61
C ASP A 81 -5.65 -4.55 7.69
N GLU A 82 -5.25 -5.83 7.69
CA GLU A 82 -4.23 -6.41 8.57
C GLU A 82 -2.79 -6.23 8.03
N MET A 83 -2.62 -5.89 6.74
CA MET A 83 -1.30 -5.68 6.14
C MET A 83 -0.67 -4.37 6.59
N LEU A 84 0.59 -4.43 7.01
CA LEU A 84 1.41 -3.24 7.34
C LEU A 84 2.07 -2.60 6.11
N VAL A 85 2.33 -3.42 5.10
CA VAL A 85 2.95 -3.03 3.83
C VAL A 85 2.08 -3.59 2.71
N TYR A 86 1.82 -2.78 1.69
CA TYR A 86 1.05 -3.14 0.51
C TYR A 86 1.73 -2.54 -0.72
N ASP A 87 1.60 -3.22 -1.86
CA ASP A 87 2.20 -2.80 -3.12
C ASP A 87 1.13 -2.41 -4.15
N VAL A 88 1.59 -1.94 -5.31
CA VAL A 88 0.75 -1.63 -6.47
C VAL A 88 -0.11 -2.84 -6.86
N VAL A 89 0.44 -4.05 -6.72
CA VAL A 89 -0.22 -5.30 -7.07
C VAL A 89 -1.42 -5.56 -6.14
N THR A 90 -1.28 -5.34 -4.83
CA THR A 90 -2.36 -5.48 -3.84
C THR A 90 -3.58 -4.63 -4.23
N TYR A 91 -3.37 -3.33 -4.50
CA TYR A 91 -4.44 -2.43 -4.91
C TYR A 91 -5.04 -2.81 -6.25
N ASN A 92 -4.21 -3.14 -7.24
CA ASN A 92 -4.68 -3.54 -8.58
C ASN A 92 -5.59 -4.77 -8.51
N MET A 93 -5.24 -5.77 -7.70
CA MET A 93 -6.06 -6.95 -7.47
C MET A 93 -7.40 -6.57 -6.84
N LEU A 94 -7.39 -5.75 -5.79
CA LEU A 94 -8.61 -5.33 -5.08
C LEU A 94 -9.52 -4.48 -5.96
N ILE A 95 -8.99 -3.49 -6.69
CA ILE A 95 -9.76 -2.63 -7.60
C ILE A 95 -10.40 -3.46 -8.70
N SER A 96 -9.61 -4.30 -9.38
CA SER A 96 -10.12 -5.18 -10.44
C SER A 96 -11.14 -6.18 -9.91
N GLY A 97 -10.90 -6.74 -8.72
CA GLY A 97 -11.83 -7.63 -8.03
C GLY A 97 -13.17 -6.96 -7.77
N HIS A 98 -13.18 -5.80 -7.11
CA HIS A 98 -14.42 -5.06 -6.82
C HIS A 98 -15.14 -4.61 -8.10
N GLY A 99 -14.40 -4.23 -9.14
CA GLY A 99 -14.96 -3.93 -10.46
C GLY A 99 -15.72 -5.13 -11.06
N ARG A 100 -15.13 -6.32 -11.01
CA ARG A 100 -15.73 -7.57 -11.54
C ARG A 100 -17.03 -7.97 -10.85
N PHE A 101 -17.16 -7.71 -9.54
CA PHE A 101 -18.37 -8.00 -8.77
C PHE A 101 -19.38 -6.83 -8.74
N GLY A 102 -19.20 -5.82 -9.60
CA GLY A 102 -20.13 -4.70 -9.73
C GLY A 102 -20.05 -3.65 -8.61
N LEU A 103 -19.09 -3.77 -7.68
CA LEU A 103 -18.87 -2.87 -6.56
C LEU A 103 -18.06 -1.64 -6.96
N ARG A 104 -18.49 -0.97 -8.03
CA ARG A 104 -17.78 0.11 -8.74
C ARG A 104 -17.39 1.29 -7.84
N LYS A 105 -18.32 1.76 -7.00
CA LYS A 105 -18.05 2.86 -6.06
C LYS A 105 -16.96 2.51 -5.02
N GLN A 106 -16.90 1.24 -4.62
CA GLN A 106 -15.89 0.76 -3.67
C GLN A 106 -14.54 0.58 -4.36
N ALA A 107 -14.53 0.06 -5.60
CA ALA A 107 -13.34 -0.01 -6.44
C ALA A 107 -12.73 1.39 -6.68
N PHE A 108 -13.56 2.39 -6.94
CA PHE A 108 -13.11 3.78 -7.08
C PHE A 108 -12.54 4.35 -5.76
N HIS A 109 -13.15 4.03 -4.61
CA HIS A 109 -12.59 4.42 -3.31
C HIS A 109 -11.20 3.83 -3.06
N LEU A 110 -10.99 2.56 -3.41
CA LEU A 110 -9.68 1.91 -3.29
C LEU A 110 -8.64 2.57 -4.19
N TYR A 111 -9.02 3.01 -5.39
CA TYR A 111 -8.15 3.79 -6.26
C TYR A 111 -7.78 5.14 -5.64
N MET A 112 -8.76 5.89 -5.11
CA MET A 112 -8.48 7.16 -4.45
C MET A 112 -7.56 6.98 -3.24
N GLU A 113 -7.70 5.87 -2.51
CA GLU A 113 -6.82 5.49 -1.41
C GLU A 113 -5.39 5.25 -1.91
N MET A 114 -5.22 4.43 -2.95
CA MET A 114 -3.93 4.17 -3.59
C MET A 114 -3.19 5.47 -3.97
N VAL A 115 -3.89 6.40 -4.65
CA VAL A 115 -3.33 7.69 -5.05
C VAL A 115 -3.01 8.56 -3.83
N SER A 116 -3.86 8.56 -2.80
CA SER A 116 -3.63 9.34 -1.56
C SER A 116 -2.41 8.86 -0.77
N GLN A 117 -2.05 7.58 -0.89
CA GLN A 117 -0.83 7.01 -0.30
C GLN A 117 0.42 7.27 -1.15
N GLY A 118 0.29 7.99 -2.28
CA GLY A 118 1.38 8.24 -3.22
C GLY A 118 1.82 7.00 -4.00
N ILE A 119 1.01 5.94 -4.01
CA ILE A 119 1.30 4.72 -4.79
C ILE A 119 0.92 4.99 -6.23
N ARG A 120 1.93 4.90 -7.10
CA ARG A 120 1.76 5.12 -8.54
C ARG A 120 0.94 4.00 -9.16
N GLU A 121 -0.13 4.37 -9.83
CA GLU A 121 -0.97 3.45 -10.58
C GLU A 121 -0.31 3.03 -11.90
N SER A 122 -0.74 1.86 -12.41
CA SER A 122 -0.30 1.36 -13.71
C SER A 122 -1.32 1.71 -14.80
N ALA A 123 -0.90 1.69 -16.07
CA ALA A 123 -1.80 1.95 -17.20
C ALA A 123 -3.03 1.01 -17.21
N SER A 124 -2.86 -0.25 -16.78
CA SER A 124 -3.96 -1.20 -16.62
C SER A 124 -4.94 -0.80 -15.51
N THR A 125 -4.43 -0.26 -14.40
CA THR A 125 -5.23 0.28 -13.30
C THR A 125 -6.06 1.46 -13.79
N LEU A 126 -5.44 2.39 -14.53
CA LEU A 126 -6.13 3.56 -15.07
C LEU A 126 -7.29 3.16 -15.98
N SER A 127 -7.04 2.24 -16.92
CA SER A 127 -8.08 1.73 -17.83
C SER A 127 -9.24 1.09 -17.06
N SER A 128 -8.92 0.29 -16.03
CA SER A 128 -9.92 -0.34 -15.17
C SER A 128 -10.76 0.69 -14.40
N VAL A 129 -10.12 1.71 -13.84
CA VAL A 129 -10.78 2.78 -13.07
C VAL A 129 -11.65 3.66 -13.96
N LEU A 130 -11.20 3.99 -15.18
CA LEU A 130 -12.01 4.74 -16.14
C LEU A 130 -13.26 3.95 -16.54
N GLY A 131 -13.15 2.64 -16.78
CA GLY A 131 -14.30 1.78 -17.02
C GLY A 131 -15.27 1.70 -15.82
N ILE A 132 -14.71 1.66 -14.60
CA ILE A 132 -15.50 1.75 -13.37
C ILE A 132 -16.25 3.09 -13.29
N CYS A 133 -15.61 4.20 -13.66
CA CYS A 133 -16.23 5.53 -13.66
C CYS A 133 -17.35 5.64 -14.70
N THR A 134 -17.16 5.11 -15.91
CA THR A 134 -18.20 5.12 -16.94
C THR A 134 -19.41 4.31 -16.50
N ASP A 135 -19.18 3.12 -15.93
CA ASP A 135 -20.28 2.27 -15.48
C ASP A 135 -21.00 2.80 -14.24
N ALA A 136 -20.29 3.54 -13.37
CA ALA A 136 -20.86 4.10 -12.15
C ALA A 136 -21.51 5.49 -12.36
N GLY A 137 -21.41 6.07 -13.57
CA GLY A 137 -21.85 7.43 -13.86
C GLY A 137 -20.99 8.52 -13.20
N LEU A 138 -19.75 8.20 -12.82
CA LEU A 138 -18.80 9.10 -12.16
C LEU A 138 -17.97 9.87 -13.20
N TYR A 139 -18.66 10.62 -14.08
CA TYR A 139 -18.01 11.29 -15.22
C TYR A 139 -17.02 12.36 -14.78
N ARG A 140 -17.34 13.13 -13.75
CA ARG A 140 -16.47 14.22 -13.26
C ARG A 140 -15.18 13.66 -12.68
N GLU A 141 -15.29 12.59 -11.91
CA GLU A 141 -14.19 11.84 -11.33
C GLU A 141 -13.34 11.18 -12.42
N GLY A 142 -13.96 10.57 -13.42
CA GLY A 142 -13.27 9.98 -14.58
C GLY A 142 -12.39 11.00 -15.33
N VAL A 143 -12.90 12.21 -15.54
CA VAL A 143 -12.12 13.30 -16.15
C VAL A 143 -10.95 13.72 -15.25
N GLN A 144 -11.17 13.83 -13.94
CA GLN A 144 -10.09 14.15 -12.99
C GLN A 144 -8.97 13.10 -13.02
N VAL A 145 -9.34 11.83 -13.04
CA VAL A 145 -8.39 10.71 -13.13
C VAL A 145 -7.61 10.75 -14.44
N HIS A 146 -8.30 10.90 -15.57
CA HIS A 146 -7.66 10.99 -16.89
C HIS A 146 -6.70 12.19 -16.99
N CYS A 147 -7.15 13.38 -16.58
CA CYS A 147 -6.31 14.57 -16.58
C CYS A 147 -5.12 14.44 -15.62
N GLY A 148 -5.33 13.86 -14.44
CA GLY A 148 -4.28 13.58 -13.47
C GLY A 148 -3.19 12.69 -14.05
N TRP A 149 -3.57 11.57 -14.66
CA TRP A 149 -2.63 10.67 -15.33
C TRP A 149 -1.83 11.36 -16.45
N SER A 150 -2.49 12.13 -17.32
CA SER A 150 -1.81 12.84 -18.42
C SER A 150 -0.78 13.86 -17.94
N ARG A 151 -1.02 14.49 -16.78
CA ARG A 151 -0.10 15.48 -16.19
C ARG A 151 1.11 14.82 -15.53
N SER A 152 1.00 13.55 -15.16
CA SER A 152 2.10 12.78 -14.57
C SER A 152 3.20 12.42 -15.57
N GLY A 153 3.05 12.76 -16.86
CA GLY A 153 4.10 12.57 -17.88
C GLY A 153 4.35 11.12 -18.28
N LEU A 154 3.35 10.25 -18.13
CA LEU A 154 3.43 8.79 -18.38
C LEU A 154 2.66 8.35 -19.64
N ALA A 155 2.54 9.25 -20.62
CA ALA A 155 1.91 8.97 -21.92
C ALA A 155 2.95 8.58 -22.97
#